data_AF-A0A7X1H2T7-F1
#
_entry.id   AF-A0A7X1H2T7-F1
#
_cell.length_a   1.000
_cell.length_b   1.000
_cell.length_c   1.000
_cell.angle_alpha   90.00
_cell.angle_beta   90.00
_cell.angle_gamma   90.00
#
_symmetry.space_group_name_H-M   'P 1'
#
loop_
_entity.id
_entity.type
_entity.pdbx_description
1 polymer ?
#
loop_
_entity_poly.entity_id
_entity_poly.type
_entity_poly.pdbx_seq_one_letter_code
_entity_poly.pdbx_strand_id
1 'polypeptide(L)'
;MPYIFITVSGGIIDQVTFYADGLSAVHALSKYSEKMNVERNDAAVYGPNGMIANTKDFLDEEERYVDNTLTVAERLESTNKPLYVIGTQKHNRGYMIVSPDAPSGYAEPAVALSHLGQMRKNYGGHLQLYQAEPVNYPLIGRDALETYNNDYYVEDFEYFMVEEYLK
;
A
#
# COMPACT_ATOMS: atom_id res chain seq x y z
N MET A 1 -8.85 6.44 11.44
CA MET A 1 -8.67 7.62 10.56
C MET A 1 -9.81 7.63 9.55
N PRO A 2 -10.37 8.80 9.20
CA PRO A 2 -11.57 8.88 8.35
C PRO A 2 -11.26 8.51 6.90
N TYR A 3 -12.26 7.95 6.22
CA TYR A 3 -12.26 7.75 4.78
C TYR A 3 -12.89 8.97 4.11
N ILE A 4 -12.38 9.37 2.96
CA ILE A 4 -12.77 10.60 2.28
C ILE A 4 -13.35 10.25 0.92
N PHE A 5 -14.58 10.65 0.67
CA PHE A 5 -15.23 10.58 -0.63
C PHE A 5 -15.20 11.97 -1.27
N ILE A 6 -14.59 12.08 -2.44
CA ILE A 6 -14.46 13.32 -3.20
C ILE A 6 -15.22 13.16 -4.49
N THR A 7 -16.01 14.16 -4.85
CA THR A 7 -16.64 14.28 -6.17
C THR A 7 -16.03 15.45 -6.92
N VAL A 8 -15.95 15.32 -8.24
CA VAL A 8 -15.36 16.28 -9.16
C VAL A 8 -16.38 16.55 -10.26
N SER A 9 -16.56 17.81 -10.64
CA SER A 9 -17.36 18.20 -11.79
C SER A 9 -16.63 19.24 -12.62
N GLY A 10 -16.51 19.02 -13.93
CA GLY A 10 -15.79 19.93 -14.83
C GLY A 10 -14.31 20.10 -14.48
N GLY A 11 -13.69 19.10 -13.84
CA GLY A 11 -12.28 19.11 -13.45
C GLY A 11 -11.97 19.85 -12.14
N ILE A 12 -12.98 20.28 -11.38
CA ILE A 12 -12.82 20.88 -10.05
C ILE A 12 -13.52 20.05 -8.98
N ILE A 13 -12.98 20.06 -7.75
CA ILE A 13 -13.62 19.41 -6.60
C ILE A 13 -14.98 20.08 -6.35
N ASP A 14 -16.04 19.28 -6.39
CA ASP A 14 -17.42 19.71 -6.14
C ASP A 14 -17.78 19.52 -4.66
N GLN A 15 -17.62 18.30 -4.14
CA GLN A 15 -17.92 17.97 -2.75
C GLN A 15 -16.91 17.02 -2.13
N VAL A 16 -16.67 17.19 -0.82
CA VAL A 16 -15.89 16.28 0.03
C VAL A 16 -16.75 15.80 1.18
N THR A 17 -16.81 14.48 1.39
CA THR A 17 -17.59 13.85 2.47
C THR A 17 -16.71 12.88 3.24
N PHE A 18 -16.78 12.92 4.57
CA PHE A 18 -16.01 12.07 5.46
C PHE A 18 -16.85 10.91 5.98
N TYR A 19 -16.25 9.73 6.03
CA TYR A 19 -16.85 8.50 6.54
C TYR A 19 -15.99 7.90 7.65
N ALA A 20 -16.64 7.27 8.63
CA ALA A 20 -15.96 6.59 9.72
C ALA A 20 -15.33 5.25 9.26
N ASP A 21 -15.92 4.61 8.25
CA ASP A 21 -15.51 3.32 7.71
C ASP A 21 -15.43 3.33 6.17
N GLY A 22 -14.57 2.47 5.62
CA GLY A 22 -14.30 2.42 4.19
C GLY A 22 -15.44 1.84 3.37
N LEU A 23 -16.20 0.90 3.92
CA LEU A 23 -17.34 0.28 3.24
C LEU A 23 -18.44 1.31 2.95
N SER A 24 -18.76 2.16 3.94
CA SER A 24 -19.71 3.27 3.75
C SER A 24 -19.26 4.25 2.67
N ALA A 25 -17.97 4.58 2.63
CA ALA A 25 -17.41 5.45 1.60
C ALA A 25 -17.48 4.82 0.19
N VAL A 26 -17.14 3.53 0.07
CA VAL A 26 -17.21 2.78 -1.20
C VAL A 26 -18.66 2.63 -1.68
N HIS A 27 -19.60 2.38 -0.76
CA HIS A 27 -21.02 2.37 -1.10
C HIS A 27 -21.52 3.74 -1.60
N ALA A 28 -21.00 4.84 -1.06
CA ALA A 28 -21.33 6.17 -1.56
C ALA A 28 -20.78 6.40 -2.97
N LEU A 29 -19.55 5.97 -3.24
CA LEU A 29 -18.94 5.99 -4.57
C LEU A 29 -19.74 5.18 -5.59
N SER A 30 -20.08 3.93 -5.29
CA SER A 30 -20.94 3.09 -6.14
C SER A 30 -22.26 3.78 -6.51
N LYS A 31 -22.98 4.30 -5.50
CA LYS A 31 -24.25 5.02 -5.71
C LYS A 31 -24.10 6.30 -6.53
N TYR A 32 -22.96 6.97 -6.43
CA TYR A 32 -22.66 8.14 -7.25
C TYR A 32 -22.39 7.73 -8.70
N SER A 33 -21.55 6.72 -8.91
CA SER A 33 -21.20 6.18 -10.23
C SER A 33 -22.43 5.72 -11.03
N GLU A 34 -23.46 5.19 -10.36
CA GLU A 34 -24.71 4.77 -10.99
C GLU A 34 -25.48 5.94 -11.65
N LYS A 35 -25.33 7.17 -11.14
CA LYS A 35 -26.17 8.33 -11.50
C LYS A 35 -25.41 9.48 -12.14
N MET A 36 -24.09 9.42 -12.14
CA MET A 36 -23.25 10.53 -12.59
C MET A 36 -23.28 10.70 -14.11
N ASN A 37 -22.92 11.89 -14.56
CA ASN A 37 -22.60 12.12 -15.97
C ASN A 37 -21.12 11.85 -16.19
N VAL A 38 -20.79 10.72 -16.82
CA VAL A 38 -19.42 10.22 -17.03
C VAL A 38 -18.50 11.21 -17.77
N GLU A 39 -19.06 12.06 -18.62
CA GLU A 39 -18.31 13.04 -19.42
C GLU A 39 -17.90 14.28 -18.61
N ARG A 40 -18.58 14.52 -17.49
CA ARG A 40 -18.43 15.77 -16.72
C ARG A 40 -18.01 15.54 -15.29
N ASN A 41 -18.30 14.36 -14.75
CA ASN A 41 -18.17 14.07 -13.34
C ASN A 41 -17.22 12.91 -13.11
N ASP A 42 -16.50 12.99 -12.01
CA ASP A 42 -15.70 11.89 -11.48
C ASP A 42 -15.83 11.88 -9.96
N ALA A 43 -15.39 10.80 -9.32
CA ALA A 43 -15.34 10.70 -7.89
C ALA A 43 -14.33 9.64 -7.45
N ALA A 44 -13.79 9.82 -6.26
CA ALA A 44 -12.81 8.91 -5.69
C ALA A 44 -12.97 8.78 -4.18
N VAL A 45 -12.61 7.61 -3.66
CA VAL A 45 -12.54 7.32 -2.23
C VAL A 45 -11.09 7.15 -1.84
N TYR A 46 -10.69 7.86 -0.78
CA TYR A 46 -9.37 7.80 -0.17
C TYR A 46 -9.47 7.27 1.26
N GLY A 47 -8.51 6.44 1.64
CA GLY A 47 -8.31 5.96 2.99
C GLY A 47 -6.96 6.42 3.55
N PRO A 48 -6.61 5.94 4.75
CA PRO A 48 -5.35 6.29 5.41
C PRO A 48 -4.10 5.96 4.59
N ASN A 49 -4.20 4.94 3.74
CA ASN A 49 -3.10 4.43 2.92
C ASN A 49 -3.16 4.91 1.46
N GLY A 50 -3.97 5.92 1.15
CA GLY A 50 -4.12 6.48 -0.19
C GLY A 50 -5.46 6.15 -0.87
N MET A 51 -5.50 6.26 -2.20
CA MET A 51 -6.72 6.03 -2.99
C MET A 51 -7.16 4.57 -2.92
N ILE A 52 -8.43 4.34 -2.60
CA ILE A 52 -9.03 3.00 -2.51
C ILE A 52 -9.68 2.61 -3.84
N ALA A 53 -10.46 3.54 -4.40
CA ALA A 53 -11.21 3.34 -5.63
C ALA A 53 -11.63 4.67 -6.23
N ASN A 54 -11.97 4.66 -7.51
CA ASN A 54 -12.61 5.77 -8.20
C ASN A 54 -13.80 5.29 -9.03
N THR A 55 -14.43 6.21 -9.77
CA THR A 55 -15.61 5.87 -10.56
C THR A 55 -15.33 4.81 -11.62
N LYS A 56 -14.13 4.75 -12.19
CA LYS A 56 -13.74 3.77 -13.21
C LYS A 56 -13.77 2.33 -12.67
N ASP A 57 -13.66 2.12 -11.36
CA ASP A 57 -13.85 0.79 -10.76
C ASP A 57 -15.31 0.29 -10.87
N PHE A 58 -16.26 1.18 -11.15
CA PHE A 58 -17.70 0.90 -11.24
C PHE A 58 -18.25 1.11 -12.65
N LEU A 59 -17.39 1.26 -13.66
CA LEU A 59 -17.79 1.39 -15.05
C LEU A 59 -17.20 0.26 -15.89
N ASP A 60 -17.96 -0.24 -16.87
CA ASP A 60 -17.45 -1.12 -17.91
C ASP A 60 -16.69 -0.34 -19.01
N GLU A 61 -16.20 -1.05 -20.03
CA GLU A 61 -15.48 -0.45 -21.16
C GLU A 61 -16.34 0.52 -21.99
N GLU A 62 -17.67 0.41 -21.92
CA GLU A 62 -18.63 1.29 -22.57
C GLU A 62 -19.13 2.40 -21.63
N GLU A 63 -18.43 2.61 -20.51
CA GLU A 63 -18.75 3.60 -19.46
C GLU A 63 -20.13 3.40 -18.80
N ARG A 64 -20.64 2.16 -18.80
CA ARG A 64 -21.89 1.82 -18.11
C ARG A 64 -21.62 1.32 -16.71
N TYR A 65 -22.51 1.67 -15.79
CA TYR A 65 -22.40 1.25 -14.40
C TYR A 65 -22.38 -0.29 -14.26
N VAL A 66 -21.43 -0.78 -13.48
CA VAL A 66 -21.32 -2.16 -12.99
C VAL A 66 -21.11 -2.15 -11.48
N ASP A 67 -21.85 -3.00 -10.77
CA ASP A 67 -21.70 -3.11 -9.33
C ASP A 67 -20.49 -3.97 -8.97
N ASN A 68 -19.37 -3.31 -8.69
CA ASN A 68 -18.11 -3.92 -8.24
C ASN A 68 -17.84 -3.69 -6.74
N THR A 69 -18.88 -3.39 -5.96
CA THR A 69 -18.73 -3.02 -4.54
C THR A 69 -17.98 -4.09 -3.73
N LEU A 70 -18.27 -5.37 -3.97
CA LEU A 70 -17.60 -6.49 -3.29
C LEU A 70 -16.11 -6.55 -3.62
N THR A 71 -15.74 -6.42 -4.89
CA THR A 71 -14.33 -6.44 -5.32
C THR A 71 -13.54 -5.27 -4.75
N VAL A 72 -14.14 -4.08 -4.68
CA VAL A 72 -13.51 -2.92 -4.05
C VAL A 72 -13.40 -3.08 -2.53
N ALA A 73 -14.42 -3.68 -1.88
CA ALA A 73 -14.39 -4.00 -0.46
C ALA A 73 -13.28 -5.01 -0.09
N GLU A 74 -13.02 -5.99 -0.95
CA GLU A 74 -11.90 -6.94 -0.75
C GLU A 74 -10.53 -6.22 -0.79
N ARG A 75 -10.37 -5.19 -1.62
CA ARG A 75 -9.14 -4.36 -1.65
C ARG A 75 -8.98 -3.53 -0.38
N LEU A 76 -10.07 -3.04 0.19
CA LEU A 76 -10.06 -2.38 1.50
C LEU A 76 -9.49 -3.31 2.58
N GLU A 77 -9.94 -4.57 2.61
CA GLU A 77 -9.45 -5.56 3.58
C GLU A 77 -8.01 -6.01 3.31
N SER A 78 -7.56 -6.02 2.05
CA SER A 78 -6.21 -6.47 1.69
C SER A 78 -5.11 -5.51 2.17
N THR A 79 -5.41 -4.23 2.36
CA THR A 79 -4.44 -3.25 2.89
C THR A 79 -4.04 -3.50 4.35
N ASN A 80 -4.75 -4.35 5.08
CA ASN A 80 -4.43 -4.76 6.46
C ASN A 80 -3.92 -6.19 6.57
N LYS A 81 -3.71 -6.90 5.44
CA LYS A 81 -3.19 -8.26 5.49
C LYS A 81 -1.71 -8.26 5.87
N PRO A 82 -1.28 -9.11 6.81
CA PRO A 82 0.14 -9.25 7.14
C PRO A 82 0.95 -9.62 5.90
N LEU A 83 2.05 -8.90 5.66
CA LEU A 83 3.02 -9.25 4.63
C LEU A 83 4.09 -10.17 5.25
N TYR A 84 4.34 -11.32 4.65
CA TYR A 84 5.37 -12.24 5.12
C TYR A 84 6.60 -12.19 4.21
N VAL A 85 7.79 -12.21 4.78
CA VAL A 85 9.05 -12.30 4.03
C VAL A 85 9.90 -13.44 4.57
N ILE A 86 10.61 -14.14 3.69
CA ILE A 86 11.62 -15.11 4.11
C ILE A 86 12.95 -14.40 4.12
N GLY A 87 13.74 -14.55 5.19
CA GLY A 87 15.03 -13.89 5.27
C GLY A 87 16.05 -14.64 6.10
N THR A 88 17.27 -14.10 6.09
CA THR A 88 18.37 -14.59 6.91
C THR A 88 19.23 -13.46 7.45
N GLN A 89 19.64 -13.62 8.71
CA GLN A 89 20.62 -12.77 9.39
C GLN A 89 22.07 -13.23 9.18
N LYS A 90 22.29 -14.41 8.57
CA LYS A 90 23.62 -15.03 8.48
C LYS A 90 24.44 -14.60 7.26
N HIS A 91 24.04 -13.55 6.55
CA HIS A 91 24.76 -13.07 5.38
C HIS A 91 25.77 -11.97 5.76
N ASN A 92 26.95 -11.98 5.14
CA ASN A 92 28.04 -11.04 5.46
C ASN A 92 27.73 -9.57 5.13
N ARG A 93 26.66 -9.30 4.38
CA ARG A 93 26.16 -7.95 4.05
C ARG A 93 24.97 -7.51 4.88
N GLY A 94 24.65 -8.24 5.95
CA GLY A 94 23.50 -7.97 6.82
C GLY A 94 22.28 -8.82 6.49
N TYR A 95 21.11 -8.34 6.88
CA TYR A 95 19.85 -9.07 6.69
C TYR A 95 19.48 -9.13 5.20
N MET A 96 19.14 -10.32 4.71
CA MET A 96 18.75 -10.52 3.32
C MET A 96 17.36 -11.12 3.23
N ILE A 97 16.49 -10.51 2.43
CA ILE A 97 15.21 -11.10 2.01
C ILE A 97 15.49 -12.03 0.84
N VAL A 98 14.96 -13.24 0.91
CA VAL A 98 15.13 -14.28 -0.10
C VAL A 98 13.79 -14.85 -0.53
N SER A 99 13.70 -15.25 -1.80
CA SER A 99 12.59 -16.03 -2.34
C SER A 99 13.13 -16.91 -3.49
N PRO A 100 12.34 -17.84 -4.03
CA PRO A 100 12.76 -18.67 -5.16
C PRO A 100 13.24 -17.89 -6.39
N ASP A 101 12.57 -16.77 -6.73
CA ASP A 101 12.81 -16.05 -7.99
C ASP A 101 13.40 -14.65 -7.76
N ALA A 102 12.75 -13.82 -6.95
CA ALA A 102 13.15 -12.43 -6.66
C ALA A 102 12.75 -12.04 -5.24
N PRO A 103 13.45 -11.13 -4.54
CA PRO A 103 13.09 -10.71 -3.19
C PRO A 103 11.63 -10.22 -3.15
N SER A 104 10.75 -11.03 -2.56
CA SER A 104 9.30 -10.82 -2.60
C SER A 104 8.68 -11.14 -1.24
N GLY A 105 7.62 -10.40 -0.93
CA GLY A 105 6.74 -10.72 0.19
C GLY A 105 5.57 -11.58 -0.26
N TYR A 106 4.94 -12.24 0.71
CA TYR A 106 3.79 -13.11 0.54
C TYR A 106 2.61 -12.53 1.33
N ALA A 107 1.49 -12.29 0.66
CA ALA A 107 0.24 -11.97 1.36
C ALA A 107 -0.39 -13.22 2.00
N GLU A 108 -0.14 -14.40 1.43
CA GLU A 108 -0.75 -15.66 1.89
C GLU A 108 0.24 -16.55 2.67
N PRO A 109 -0.01 -16.82 3.98
CA PRO A 109 0.90 -17.58 4.83
C PRO A 109 1.21 -18.98 4.31
N ALA A 110 0.23 -19.65 3.70
CA ALA A 110 0.40 -21.00 3.17
C ALA A 110 1.43 -21.05 2.05
N VAL A 111 1.43 -20.05 1.16
CA VAL A 111 2.40 -19.92 0.07
C VAL A 111 3.79 -19.66 0.66
N ALA A 112 3.88 -18.73 1.63
CA ALA A 112 5.13 -18.40 2.29
C ALA A 112 5.77 -19.62 2.97
N LEU A 113 4.97 -20.43 3.68
CA LEU A 113 5.44 -21.66 4.34
C LEU A 113 5.86 -22.75 3.35
N SER A 114 5.12 -22.92 2.26
CA SER A 114 5.49 -23.86 1.19
C SER A 114 6.86 -23.51 0.60
N HIS A 115 7.08 -22.24 0.26
CA HIS A 115 8.36 -21.77 -0.28
C HIS A 115 9.48 -21.89 0.75
N LEU A 116 9.24 -21.49 2.01
CA LEU A 116 10.22 -21.67 3.08
C LEU A 116 10.66 -23.13 3.24
N GLY A 117 9.71 -24.07 3.19
CA GLY A 117 10.00 -25.50 3.26
C GLY A 117 10.92 -25.96 2.14
N GLN A 118 10.60 -25.57 0.89
CA GLN A 118 11.42 -25.90 -0.28
C GLN A 118 12.81 -25.27 -0.19
N MET A 119 12.90 -24.00 0.21
CA MET A 119 14.17 -23.30 0.35
C MET A 119 15.02 -23.88 1.48
N ARG A 120 14.44 -24.22 2.64
CA ARG A 120 15.16 -24.89 3.73
C ARG A 120 15.68 -26.27 3.33
N LYS A 121 14.95 -27.00 2.47
CA LYS A 121 15.42 -28.27 1.92
C LYS A 121 16.67 -28.09 1.06
N ASN A 122 16.73 -27.02 0.26
CA ASN A 122 17.83 -26.79 -0.70
C ASN A 122 19.02 -26.05 -0.08
N TYR A 123 18.78 -25.15 0.88
CA TYR A 123 19.79 -24.22 1.41
C TYR A 123 20.01 -24.34 2.93
N GLY A 124 19.22 -25.16 3.62
CA GLY A 124 19.35 -25.43 5.06
C GLY A 124 18.44 -24.60 5.96
N GLY A 125 18.36 -24.99 7.24
CA GLY A 125 17.39 -24.47 8.22
C GLY A 125 17.64 -23.05 8.76
N HIS A 126 18.59 -22.32 8.19
CA HIS A 126 18.97 -20.98 8.66
C HIS A 126 18.05 -19.85 8.15
N LEU A 127 17.19 -20.16 7.17
CA LEU A 127 16.16 -19.27 6.68
C LEU A 127 15.00 -19.21 7.69
N GLN A 128 14.46 -18.04 7.94
CA GLN A 128 13.33 -17.82 8.85
C GLN A 128 12.22 -17.04 8.14
N LEU A 129 10.97 -17.24 8.59
CA LEU A 129 9.82 -16.45 8.17
C LEU A 129 9.67 -15.27 9.11
N TYR A 130 9.46 -14.09 8.55
CA TYR A 130 9.21 -12.86 9.26
C TYR A 130 7.89 -12.26 8.77
N GLN A 131 7.17 -11.61 9.67
CA GLN A 131 6.08 -10.72 9.32
C GLN A 131 6.66 -9.31 9.18
N ALA A 132 6.49 -8.69 8.02
CA ALA A 132 6.97 -7.34 7.74
C ALA A 132 5.94 -6.32 8.23
N GLU A 133 6.41 -5.35 9.00
CA GLU A 133 5.62 -4.24 9.49
C GLU A 133 6.27 -2.93 9.02
N PRO A 134 5.51 -2.03 8.38
CA PRO A 134 6.01 -0.70 8.02
C PRO A 134 6.49 0.06 9.26
N VAL A 135 7.62 0.74 9.14
CA VAL A 135 8.06 1.67 10.18
C VAL A 135 7.18 2.91 10.08
N ASN A 136 6.49 3.24 11.16
CA ASN A 136 5.60 4.42 11.21
C ASN A 136 6.03 5.38 12.32
N TYR A 137 7.33 5.44 12.61
CA TYR A 137 7.90 6.26 13.68
C TYR A 137 9.30 6.75 13.30
N PRO A 138 9.72 7.91 13.86
CA PRO A 138 11.07 8.42 13.67
C PRO A 138 12.16 7.46 14.15
N LEU A 139 13.12 7.18 13.29
CA LEU A 139 14.23 6.27 13.56
C LEU A 139 15.47 7.01 14.05
N ILE A 140 15.84 8.09 13.36
CA ILE A 140 17.14 8.74 13.49
C ILE A 140 17.00 10.26 13.52
N GLY A 141 17.90 10.97 14.20
CA GLY A 141 17.94 12.43 14.12
C GLY A 141 18.45 12.88 12.76
N ARG A 142 17.93 14.01 12.27
CA ARG A 142 18.35 14.60 11.00
C ARG A 142 19.87 14.81 10.92
N ASP A 143 20.49 15.36 11.97
CA ASP A 143 21.93 15.62 12.03
C ASP A 143 22.78 14.35 11.83
N ALA A 144 22.30 13.20 12.29
CA ALA A 144 23.02 11.94 12.13
C ALA A 144 22.91 11.40 10.70
N LEU A 145 21.77 11.61 10.03
CA LEU A 145 21.64 11.29 8.61
C LEU A 145 22.47 12.25 7.74
N GLU A 146 22.51 13.54 8.08
CA GLU A 146 23.36 14.54 7.43
C GLU A 146 24.84 14.17 7.55
N THR A 147 25.28 13.77 8.75
CA THR A 147 26.65 13.30 8.99
C THR A 147 26.98 12.09 8.11
N TYR A 148 26.09 11.10 8.06
CA TYR A 148 26.27 9.92 7.21
C TYR A 148 26.37 10.30 5.73
N ASN A 149 25.46 11.13 5.23
CA ASN A 149 25.47 11.55 3.83
C ASN A 149 26.75 12.30 3.46
N ASN A 150 27.25 13.16 4.35
CA ASN A 150 28.52 13.87 4.15
C ASN A 150 29.72 12.91 4.11
N ASP A 151 29.76 11.92 5.01
CA ASP A 151 30.84 10.91 5.06
C ASP A 151 30.92 10.06 3.79
N TYR A 152 29.79 9.90 3.09
CA TYR A 152 29.68 9.09 1.87
C TYR A 152 29.50 9.93 0.59
N TYR A 153 29.74 11.24 0.66
CA TYR A 153 29.66 12.17 -0.49
C TYR A 153 28.31 12.09 -1.22
N VAL A 154 27.22 11.92 -0.48
CA VAL A 154 25.86 11.98 -1.03
C VAL A 154 25.46 13.45 -1.14
N GLU A 155 25.60 14.00 -2.34
CA GLU A 155 25.17 15.35 -2.68
C GLU A 155 23.67 15.38 -3.02
N ASP A 156 23.03 16.54 -2.82
CA ASP A 156 21.63 16.79 -3.20
C ASP A 156 20.59 15.83 -2.58
N PHE A 157 20.83 15.31 -1.38
CA PHE A 157 19.86 14.46 -0.68
C PHE A 157 18.59 15.24 -0.28
N GLU A 158 17.44 14.81 -0.80
CA GLU A 158 16.14 15.43 -0.55
C GLU A 158 15.51 14.94 0.76
N TYR A 159 15.85 15.58 1.89
CA TYR A 159 15.37 15.17 3.23
C TYR A 159 13.85 15.08 3.39
N PHE A 160 13.07 15.86 2.62
CA PHE A 160 11.60 15.80 2.68
C PHE A 160 11.04 14.45 2.22
N MET A 161 11.80 13.67 1.46
CA MET A 161 11.41 12.34 0.99
C MET A 161 11.43 11.27 2.09
N VAL A 162 12.02 11.56 3.26
CA VAL A 162 12.15 10.64 4.39
C VAL A 162 11.80 11.29 5.73
N GLU A 163 11.13 12.44 5.70
CA GLU A 163 10.87 13.28 6.88
C GLU A 163 10.12 12.51 7.97
N GLU A 164 9.23 11.59 7.61
CA GLU A 164 8.48 10.75 8.53
C GLU A 164 9.36 9.81 9.39
N TYR A 165 10.61 9.58 8.97
CA TYR A 165 11.58 8.74 9.68
C TYR A 165 12.62 9.55 10.47
N LEU A 166 12.54 10.88 10.46
CA LEU A 166 13.49 11.77 11.14
C LEU A 166 12.93 12.31 12.47
N LYS A 167 13.78 12.35 13.49
CA LYS A 167 13.50 12.95 14.80
C LYS A 167 13.78 14.45 14.80
#